data_AF-A0A925D3W5-F1
#
_entry.id   AF-A0A925D3W5-F1
#
_cell.length_a   1.000
_cell.length_b   1.000
_cell.length_c   1.000
_cell.angle_alpha   90.00
_cell.angle_beta   90.00
_cell.angle_gamma   90.00
#
_symmetry.space_group_name_H-M   'P 1'
#
loop_
_entity.id
_entity.type
_entity.pdbx_description
1 polymer ?
#
loop_
_entity_poly.entity_id
_entity_poly.type
_entity_poly.pdbx_seq_one_letter_code
_entity_poly.pdbx_strand_id
1 'polypeptide(L)'
;MSRYRNQLPTRLPPDQVHQNLANYLTSQGFRVVDPQQNVWQKGMGLMLGPQFIRYESHPGNLVLEAWIKFALLPGVYFGEMGIDGVFAFIPKKMLKGKVQEIERMMA
;
A
#
# COMPACT_ATOMS: atom_id res chain seq x y z
N MET A 1 8.13 8.52 -11.45
CA MET A 1 7.03 7.52 -11.48
C MET A 1 7.49 6.30 -10.71
N SER A 2 6.80 5.96 -9.64
CA SER A 2 7.49 5.40 -8.47
C SER A 2 6.49 4.85 -7.45
N ARG A 3 5.50 4.11 -7.95
CA ARG A 3 4.56 3.35 -7.12
C ARG A 3 4.91 1.89 -7.30
N TYR A 4 4.94 1.12 -6.22
CA TYR A 4 4.97 -0.33 -6.34
C TYR A 4 3.64 -0.78 -6.92
N ARG A 5 3.68 -1.64 -7.94
CA ARG A 5 2.50 -2.27 -8.53
C ARG A 5 2.80 -3.76 -8.72
N ASN A 6 1.99 -4.61 -8.13
CA ASN A 6 2.05 -6.05 -8.34
C ASN A 6 0.67 -6.58 -8.76
N GLN A 7 0.66 -7.67 -9.53
CA GLN A 7 -0.54 -8.41 -9.91
C GLN A 7 -0.43 -9.80 -9.32
N LEU A 8 -1.39 -10.16 -8.47
CA LEU A 8 -1.41 -11.44 -7.79
C LEU A 8 -2.60 -12.25 -8.32
N PRO A 9 -2.39 -13.49 -8.78
CA PRO A 9 -3.51 -14.37 -9.09
C PRO A 9 -4.27 -14.65 -7.79
N THR A 10 -5.59 -14.49 -7.79
CA THR A 10 -6.44 -14.77 -6.61
C THR A 10 -7.59 -15.69 -6.98
N ARG A 11 -7.82 -16.70 -6.16
CA ARG A 11 -8.97 -17.62 -6.28
C ARG A 11 -10.17 -17.17 -5.47
N LEU A 12 -10.00 -16.14 -4.65
CA LEU A 12 -11.05 -15.63 -3.78
C LEU A 12 -12.00 -14.73 -4.56
N PRO A 13 -13.31 -14.75 -4.25
CA PRO A 13 -14.26 -13.78 -4.78
C PRO A 13 -13.83 -12.34 -4.45
N PRO A 14 -14.05 -11.37 -5.35
CA PRO A 14 -13.66 -9.98 -5.12
C PRO A 14 -14.17 -9.39 -3.80
N ASP A 15 -15.39 -9.76 -3.39
CA ASP A 15 -15.98 -9.32 -2.12
C ASP A 15 -15.20 -9.84 -0.90
N GLN A 16 -14.74 -11.08 -0.97
CA GLN A 16 -13.98 -11.71 0.11
C GLN A 16 -12.55 -11.14 0.19
N VAL A 17 -11.95 -10.84 -0.97
CA VAL A 17 -10.67 -10.12 -1.06
C VAL A 17 -10.81 -8.73 -0.43
N HIS A 18 -11.88 -8.00 -0.76
CA HIS A 18 -12.13 -6.67 -0.22
C HIS A 18 -12.28 -6.71 1.31
N GLN A 19 -13.08 -7.63 1.85
CA GLN A 19 -13.27 -7.75 3.30
C GLN A 19 -11.96 -8.10 4.04
N ASN A 20 -11.19 -9.06 3.52
CA ASN A 20 -9.93 -9.48 4.13
C ASN A 20 -8.90 -8.33 4.13
N LEU A 21 -8.77 -7.62 3.00
CA LEU A 21 -7.87 -6.47 2.89
C LEU A 21 -8.33 -5.31 3.76
N ALA A 22 -9.63 -5.00 3.78
CA ALA A 22 -10.17 -3.93 4.61
C ALA A 22 -9.93 -4.20 6.11
N ASN A 23 -10.17 -5.43 6.56
CA ASN A 23 -9.92 -5.84 7.95
C ASN A 23 -8.43 -5.76 8.30
N TYR A 24 -7.56 -6.26 7.42
CA TYR A 24 -6.12 -6.17 7.62
C TYR A 24 -5.65 -4.71 7.68
N LEU A 25 -6.00 -3.88 6.69
CA LEU A 25 -5.59 -2.49 6.62
C LEU A 25 -6.09 -1.69 7.84
N THR A 26 -7.33 -1.93 8.27
CA THR A 26 -7.89 -1.34 9.48
C THR A 26 -7.13 -1.77 10.73
N SER A 27 -6.81 -3.07 10.88
CA SER A 27 -5.99 -3.57 12.01
C SER A 27 -4.59 -2.93 12.02
N GLN A 28 -4.08 -2.60 10.83
CA GLN A 28 -2.80 -1.93 10.66
C GLN A 28 -2.90 -0.42 10.87
N GLY A 29 -4.07 0.15 11.17
CA GLY A 29 -4.26 1.57 11.39
C GLY A 29 -4.29 2.42 10.12
N PHE A 30 -4.52 1.80 8.95
CA PHE A 30 -4.87 2.53 7.75
C PHE A 30 -6.33 2.99 7.83
N ARG A 31 -6.63 4.09 7.13
CA ARG A 31 -7.97 4.63 6.96
C ARG A 31 -8.25 4.79 5.48
N VAL A 32 -9.49 4.54 5.07
CA VAL A 32 -9.93 4.80 3.70
C VAL A 32 -9.89 6.30 3.45
N VAL A 33 -9.23 6.70 2.37
CA VAL A 33 -9.19 8.09 1.89
C VAL A 33 -9.88 8.27 0.55
N ASP A 34 -9.97 7.20 -0.24
CA ASP A 34 -10.80 7.13 -1.45
C ASP A 34 -11.52 5.77 -1.47
N PRO A 35 -12.82 5.72 -1.12
CA PRO A 35 -13.60 4.49 -1.15
C PRO A 35 -13.85 3.96 -2.56
N GLN A 36 -13.91 4.83 -3.58
CA GLN A 36 -14.21 4.41 -4.95
C GLN A 36 -13.04 3.68 -5.57
N GLN A 37 -11.83 4.14 -5.27
CA GLN A 37 -10.59 3.54 -5.77
C GLN A 37 -9.96 2.55 -4.77
N ASN A 38 -10.59 2.30 -3.62
CA ASN A 38 -10.02 1.52 -2.51
C ASN A 38 -8.62 2.02 -2.10
N VAL A 39 -8.46 3.34 -1.95
CA VAL A 39 -7.20 3.93 -1.47
C VAL A 39 -7.25 4.09 0.03
N TRP A 40 -6.25 3.53 0.68
CA TRP A 40 -6.05 3.51 2.12
C TRP A 40 -4.79 4.28 2.47
N GLN A 41 -4.86 5.11 3.51
CA GLN A 41 -3.74 5.91 4.00
C GLN A 41 -3.41 5.57 5.46
N LYS A 42 -2.12 5.49 5.78
CA LYS A 42 -1.62 5.42 7.16
C LYS A 42 -0.60 6.51 7.45
N GLY A 43 -0.74 7.13 8.62
CA GLY A 43 0.19 8.11 9.17
C GLY A 43 -0.18 9.57 8.88
N MET A 44 0.21 10.46 9.80
CA MET A 44 0.25 11.91 9.62
C MET A 44 1.71 12.30 9.38
N GLY A 45 1.97 13.02 8.30
CA GLY A 45 3.31 13.27 7.79
C GLY A 45 4.19 14.12 8.72
N LEU A 46 4.89 13.47 9.65
CA LEU A 46 6.12 13.99 10.24
C LEU A 46 7.23 12.94 10.09
N MET A 47 8.31 13.36 9.44
CA MET A 47 9.53 12.64 9.05
C MET A 47 9.48 11.62 7.88
N LEU A 48 8.46 10.77 7.75
CA LEU A 48 8.45 9.71 6.71
C LEU A 48 7.34 9.81 5.65
N GLY A 49 6.40 10.74 5.85
CA GLY A 49 5.28 10.97 4.94
C GLY A 49 4.16 9.90 5.02
N PRO A 50 2.94 10.23 4.55
CA PRO A 50 1.84 9.27 4.56
C PRO A 50 2.09 8.09 3.61
N GLN A 51 1.76 6.89 4.07
CA GLN A 51 1.79 5.65 3.30
C GLN A 51 0.43 5.41 2.67
N PHE A 52 0.41 4.97 1.41
CA PHE A 52 -0.79 4.69 0.66
C PHE A 52 -0.77 3.27 0.12
N ILE A 53 -1.93 2.62 0.18
CA ILE A 53 -2.18 1.32 -0.43
C ILE A 53 -3.46 1.45 -1.25
N ARG A 54 -3.41 1.03 -2.51
CA ARG A 54 -4.57 0.89 -3.39
C ARG A 54 -4.66 -0.55 -3.83
N TYR A 55 -5.85 -1.10 -3.91
CA TYR A 55 -6.05 -2.42 -4.50
C TYR A 55 -7.27 -2.45 -5.40
N GLU A 56 -7.20 -3.28 -6.44
CA GLU A 56 -8.27 -3.48 -7.40
C GLU A 56 -8.43 -4.98 -7.62
N SER A 57 -9.61 -5.50 -7.25
CA SER A 57 -9.90 -6.92 -7.35
C SER A 57 -10.73 -7.18 -8.60
N HIS A 58 -10.22 -8.05 -9.46
CA HIS A 58 -10.92 -8.62 -10.61
C HIS A 58 -11.10 -10.13 -10.41
N PRO A 59 -12.05 -10.77 -11.11
CA PRO A 59 -12.14 -12.22 -11.11
C PRO A 59 -10.81 -12.85 -11.52
N GLY A 60 -10.20 -13.63 -10.62
CA GLY A 60 -8.94 -14.31 -10.87
C GLY A 60 -7.67 -13.49 -10.58
N ASN A 61 -7.75 -12.17 -10.39
CA ASN A 61 -6.58 -11.29 -10.26
C ASN A 61 -6.79 -10.15 -9.27
N LEU A 62 -5.79 -9.87 -8.43
CA LEU A 62 -5.71 -8.69 -7.56
C LEU A 62 -4.55 -7.81 -8.03
N VAL A 63 -4.84 -6.56 -8.36
CA VAL A 63 -3.81 -5.53 -8.57
C VAL A 63 -3.59 -4.80 -7.25
N LEU A 64 -2.36 -4.84 -6.73
CA LEU A 64 -1.98 -4.12 -5.51
C LEU A 64 -0.99 -3.02 -5.88
N GLU A 65 -1.28 -1.80 -5.45
CA GLU A 65 -0.39 -0.67 -5.55
C GLU A 65 -0.05 -0.10 -4.17
N ALA A 66 1.21 0.28 -3.97
CA ALA A 66 1.63 0.90 -2.72
C ALA A 66 2.66 2.01 -2.99
N TRP A 67 2.54 3.12 -2.29
CA TRP A 67 3.46 4.25 -2.40
C TRP A 67 3.55 5.04 -1.10
N ILE A 68 4.63 5.82 -0.96
CA ILE A 68 4.83 6.75 0.16
C ILE A 68 4.98 8.14 -0.43
N LYS A 69 4.26 9.12 0.11
CA LYS A 69 4.48 10.54 -0.24
C LYS A 69 5.48 11.12 0.76
N PHE A 70 6.76 11.18 0.42
CA PHE A 70 7.77 11.77 1.29
C PHE A 70 7.68 13.31 1.28
N ALA A 71 7.77 13.93 2.46
CA ALA A 71 8.17 15.33 2.59
C ALA A 71 9.63 15.29 3.02
N LEU A 72 10.55 15.67 2.12
CA LEU A 72 11.99 15.55 2.38
C LEU A 72 12.46 16.59 3.43
N LEU A 73 11.72 17.71 3.55
CA LEU A 73 11.91 18.79 4.54
C LEU A 73 10.56 19.47 4.84
N PRO A 74 10.37 20.15 5.99
CA PRO A 74 9.23 21.05 6.19
C PRO A 74 9.22 22.10 5.07
N GLY A 75 8.19 22.10 4.23
CA GLY A 75 8.03 23.08 3.14
C GLY A 75 8.63 22.73 1.78
N VAL A 76 9.21 21.53 1.58
CA VAL A 76 9.69 21.09 0.25
C VAL A 76 9.09 19.74 -0.12
N TYR A 77 8.23 19.72 -1.14
CA TYR A 77 7.60 18.53 -1.69
C TYR A 77 8.26 18.16 -3.03
N PHE A 78 8.91 17.00 -3.12
CA PHE A 78 9.32 16.42 -4.40
C PHE A 78 8.75 15.01 -4.55
N GLY A 79 8.03 14.80 -5.65
CA GLY A 79 7.87 13.58 -6.45
C GLY A 79 7.69 12.23 -5.75
N GLU A 80 6.64 11.50 -6.16
CA GLU A 80 6.42 10.09 -5.83
C GLU A 80 7.70 9.26 -6.00
N MET A 81 8.13 8.51 -4.98
CA MET A 81 9.35 7.66 -5.00
C MET A 81 9.02 6.17 -4.72
N GLY A 82 9.52 5.30 -5.58
CA GLY A 82 9.24 3.87 -5.61
C GLY A 82 10.11 3.10 -4.63
N ILE A 83 9.71 1.87 -4.38
CA ILE A 83 10.30 1.05 -3.33
C ILE A 83 11.75 0.59 -3.60
N ASP A 84 12.37 0.93 -4.74
CA ASP A 84 13.69 0.39 -5.14
C ASP A 84 14.93 1.30 -4.98
N GLY A 85 14.84 2.49 -4.36
CA GLY A 85 16.02 3.33 -4.03
C GLY A 85 16.68 3.11 -2.64
N VAL A 86 18.02 3.21 -2.57
CA VAL A 86 18.89 2.96 -1.39
C VAL A 86 18.69 3.92 -0.19
N PHE A 87 17.91 5.01 -0.33
CA PHE A 87 17.84 6.07 0.69
C PHE A 87 16.76 5.92 1.78
N ALA A 88 16.06 4.77 1.90
CA ALA A 88 14.98 4.57 2.88
C ALA A 88 14.90 3.13 3.42
N PHE A 89 15.97 2.65 4.06
CA PHE A 89 16.10 1.24 4.45
C PHE A 89 15.13 0.77 5.57
N ILE A 90 14.57 1.68 6.38
CA ILE A 90 13.69 1.33 7.52
C ILE A 90 12.20 1.23 7.11
N PRO A 91 11.59 2.23 6.45
CA PRO A 91 10.17 2.16 6.07
C PRO A 91 9.91 1.07 5.01
N LYS A 92 10.89 0.82 4.14
CA LYS A 92 10.81 -0.19 3.08
C LYS A 92 10.76 -1.61 3.61
N LYS A 93 11.54 -1.93 4.65
CA LYS A 93 11.46 -3.26 5.30
C LYS A 93 10.10 -3.49 5.93
N MET A 94 9.50 -2.46 6.54
CA MET A 94 8.16 -2.57 7.12
C MET A 94 7.08 -2.77 6.06
N LEU A 95 7.15 -2.04 4.94
CA LEU A 95 6.19 -2.19 3.85
C LEU A 95 6.37 -3.53 3.13
N LYS A 96 7.61 -3.94 2.88
CA LYS A 96 7.95 -5.24 2.28
C LYS A 96 7.44 -6.40 3.13
N GLY A 97 7.59 -6.34 4.45
CA GLY A 97 7.02 -7.33 5.36
C GLY A 97 5.50 -7.44 5.22
N LYS A 98 4.80 -6.29 5.11
CA LYS A 98 3.34 -6.27 4.92
C LYS A 98 2.89 -6.86 3.59
N VAL A 99 3.63 -6.58 2.51
CA VAL A 99 3.36 -7.14 1.18
C VAL A 99 3.59 -8.65 1.17
N GLN A 100 4.66 -9.12 1.79
CA GLN A 100 4.95 -10.56 1.90
C GLN A 100 3.90 -11.30 2.75
N GLU A 101 3.35 -10.67 3.78
CA GLU A 101 2.24 -11.21 4.57
C GLU A 101 0.98 -11.36 3.70
N ILE A 102 0.65 -10.33 2.91
CA ILE A 102 -0.49 -10.35 1.99
C ILE A 102 -0.32 -11.47 0.94
N GLU A 103 0.89 -11.60 0.38
CA GLU A 103 1.21 -12.67 -0.58
C GLU A 103 1.06 -14.06 0.04
N ARG A 104 1.48 -14.25 1.31
CA ARG A 104 1.29 -15.53 2.02
C ARG A 104 -0.16 -15.85 2.35
N MET A 105 -0.99 -14.84 2.60
CA MET A 105 -2.42 -15.04 2.88
C MET A 105 -3.23 -15.34 1.62
N MET A 106 -2.71 -14.97 0.44
CA MET A 106 -3.38 -15.06 -0.85
C MET A 106 -2.93 -16.26 -1.70
N ALA A 107 -1.81 -16.89 -1.33
CA ALA A 107 -1.31 -18.15 -1.90
C ALA A 107 -2.07 -19.35 -1.31
#